data_AF-A0A3C0C401-F1
#
_entry.id   AF-A0A3C0C401-F1
#
_cell.length_a   1.000
_cell.length_b   1.000
_cell.length_c   1.000
_cell.angle_alpha   90.00
_cell.angle_beta   90.00
_cell.angle_gamma   90.00
#
_symmetry.space_group_name_H-M   'P 1'
#
loop_
_entity.id
_entity.type
_entity.pdbx_description
1 polymer ?
#
loop_
_entity_poly.entity_id
_entity_poly.type
_entity_poly.pdbx_seq_one_letter_code
_entity_poly.pdbx_strand_id
1 'polypeptide(L)'
;PHRFSRTAALYKEFADALSLADRAFILPVYGSDEMPIEGVSSKMIFDAASEDNRAHYELSGNFDDLVRSVCSTARSGDVILTIGAGSVGTLGKKICETLELMSKEEGKE
;
A
#
# COMPACT_ATOMS: atom_id res chain seq x y z
N PRO A 1 0.69 6.14 -4.26
CA PRO A 1 0.12 7.39 -4.84
C PRO A 1 0.84 7.77 -6.14
N HIS A 2 0.14 8.35 -7.11
CA HIS A 2 0.72 8.71 -8.42
C HIS A 2 0.75 10.25 -8.58
N ARG A 3 1.93 10.79 -8.87
CA ARG A 3 2.32 12.20 -8.94
C ARG A 3 2.41 12.92 -7.59
N PHE A 4 3.43 13.76 -7.42
CA PHE A 4 3.63 14.61 -6.25
C PHE A 4 2.57 15.70 -6.19
N SER A 5 2.30 16.40 -7.29
CA SER A 5 1.30 17.46 -7.36
C SER A 5 -0.10 17.00 -6.92
N ARG A 6 -0.51 15.81 -7.37
CA ARG A 6 -1.79 15.20 -6.97
C ARG A 6 -1.80 14.78 -5.50
N THR A 7 -0.68 14.26 -5.01
CA THR A 7 -0.54 13.91 -3.58
C THR A 7 -0.68 15.15 -2.72
N ALA A 8 0.01 16.25 -3.06
CA ALA A 8 -0.08 17.51 -2.34
C ALA A 8 -1.53 18.06 -2.32
N ALA A 9 -2.25 17.94 -3.43
CA ALA A 9 -3.60 18.46 -3.55
C ALA A 9 -4.67 17.63 -2.83
N LEU A 10 -4.50 16.30 -2.72
CA LEU A 10 -5.56 15.37 -2.34
C LEU A 10 -5.19 14.40 -1.21
N TYR A 11 -4.15 14.68 -0.41
CA TYR A 11 -3.67 13.72 0.59
C TYR A 11 -4.71 13.36 1.65
N LYS A 12 -5.60 14.30 2.02
CA LYS A 12 -6.67 14.07 2.98
C LYS A 12 -7.78 13.19 2.39
N GLU A 13 -8.14 13.44 1.15
CA GLU A 13 -9.12 12.66 0.41
C GLU A 13 -8.61 11.24 0.15
N PHE A 14 -7.30 11.07 -0.08
CA PHE A 14 -6.68 9.75 -0.12
C PHE A 14 -6.76 9.05 1.24
N ALA A 15 -6.47 9.74 2.34
CA ALA A 15 -6.60 9.19 3.68
C ALA A 15 -8.05 8.72 3.95
N ASP A 16 -9.03 9.57 3.64
CA ASP A 16 -10.45 9.24 3.78
C ASP A 16 -10.86 8.03 2.94
N ALA A 17 -10.39 7.93 1.70
CA ALA A 17 -10.70 6.78 0.85
C ALA A 17 -10.07 5.48 1.37
N LEU A 18 -8.83 5.54 1.88
CA LEU A 18 -8.11 4.37 2.41
C LEU A 18 -8.72 3.85 3.71
N SER A 19 -9.35 4.72 4.50
CA SER A 19 -10.03 4.36 5.75
C SER A 19 -11.21 3.39 5.59
N LEU A 20 -11.67 3.17 4.36
CA LEU A 20 -12.75 2.23 4.05
C LEU A 20 -12.30 0.76 4.12
N ALA A 21 -11.00 0.50 4.12
CA ALA A 21 -10.44 -0.83 4.27
C ALA A 21 -10.12 -1.14 5.74
N ASP A 22 -10.08 -2.41 6.13
CA ASP A 22 -9.59 -2.81 7.46
C ASP A 22 -8.08 -2.54 7.62
N ARG A 23 -7.34 -2.66 6.51
CA ARG A 23 -5.89 -2.43 6.42
C ARG A 23 -5.53 -1.73 5.13
N ALA A 24 -4.63 -0.75 5.19
CA ALA A 24 -4.13 -0.03 4.02
C ALA A 24 -2.61 0.12 4.06
N PHE A 25 -1.96 -0.38 3.01
CA PHE A 25 -0.51 -0.29 2.81
C PHE A 25 -0.19 0.79 1.78
N ILE A 26 0.67 1.73 2.15
CA ILE A 26 0.94 2.95 1.39
C ILE A 26 2.40 2.94 0.93
N LEU A 27 2.59 2.86 -0.38
CA LEU A 27 3.91 2.96 -1.03
C LEU A 27 4.37 4.40 -1.25
N PRO A 28 5.66 4.65 -1.51
CA PRO A 28 6.18 5.97 -1.85
C PRO A 28 5.48 6.57 -3.07
N VAL A 29 5.50 7.90 -3.18
CA VAL A 29 4.90 8.60 -4.32
C VAL A 29 5.65 8.24 -5.59
N TYR A 30 4.93 7.76 -6.59
CA TYR A 30 5.47 7.55 -7.92
C TYR A 30 5.36 8.85 -8.72
N GLY A 31 6.49 9.51 -8.99
CA GLY A 31 6.54 10.87 -9.53
C GLY A 31 5.89 11.07 -10.91
N SER A 32 6.03 10.10 -11.82
CA SER A 32 5.55 10.19 -13.22
C SER A 32 5.94 11.52 -13.88
N ASP A 33 7.24 11.67 -14.16
CA ASP A 33 7.88 12.86 -14.76
C ASP A 33 7.90 14.13 -13.89
N GLU A 34 7.33 14.10 -12.69
CA GLU A 34 7.47 15.17 -11.72
C GLU A 34 8.73 15.02 -10.87
N MET A 35 9.45 16.14 -10.71
CA MET A 35 10.47 16.24 -9.68
C MET A 35 9.83 16.15 -8.29
N PRO A 36 10.51 15.52 -7.31
CA PRO A 36 10.07 15.55 -5.92
C PRO A 36 9.79 16.98 -5.45
N ILE A 37 8.65 17.17 -4.80
CA ILE A 37 8.26 18.46 -4.20
C ILE A 37 8.60 18.40 -2.72
N GLU A 38 9.29 19.41 -2.20
CA GLU A 38 9.67 19.48 -0.80
C GLU A 38 8.45 19.35 0.13
N GLY A 39 8.56 18.48 1.14
CA GLY A 39 7.47 18.19 2.07
C GLY A 39 6.38 17.25 1.53
N VAL A 40 6.34 16.97 0.22
CA VAL A 40 5.30 16.13 -0.38
C VAL A 40 5.74 14.67 -0.46
N SER A 41 5.10 13.83 0.34
CA SER A 41 5.37 12.39 0.35
C SER A 41 4.14 11.59 0.77
N SER A 42 4.19 10.27 0.61
CA SER A 42 3.16 9.36 1.10
C SER A 42 2.97 9.44 2.62
N LYS A 43 3.95 9.98 3.35
CA LYS A 43 3.82 10.26 4.78
C LYS A 43 2.67 11.21 5.08
N MET A 44 2.39 12.19 4.19
CA MET A 44 1.25 13.09 4.36
C MET A 44 -0.08 12.35 4.40
N ILE A 45 -0.25 11.35 3.52
CA ILE A 45 -1.45 10.51 3.48
C ILE A 45 -1.52 9.65 4.74
N PHE A 46 -0.42 9.00 5.11
CA PHE A 46 -0.34 8.17 6.30
C PHE A 46 -0.65 8.94 7.59
N ASP A 47 -0.06 10.13 7.75
CA ASP A 47 -0.29 10.97 8.93
C ASP A 47 -1.76 11.39 9.01
N ALA A 48 -2.33 11.87 7.91
CA ALA A 48 -3.75 12.24 7.85
C ALA A 48 -4.69 11.06 8.11
N ALA A 49 -4.34 9.87 7.63
CA ALA A 49 -5.13 8.66 7.85
C ALA A 49 -5.03 8.15 9.29
N SER A 50 -3.84 8.24 9.89
CA SER A 50 -3.60 7.73 11.25
C SER A 50 -4.29 8.54 12.34
N GLU A 51 -4.76 9.76 12.04
CA GLU A 51 -5.51 10.59 13.00
C GLU A 51 -6.91 10.03 13.32
N ASP A 52 -7.50 9.22 12.42
CA ASP A 52 -8.90 8.79 12.54
C ASP A 52 -9.10 7.43 13.23
N ASN A 53 -8.05 6.62 13.39
CA ASN A 53 -8.09 5.27 13.95
C ASN A 53 -9.14 4.32 13.31
N ARG A 54 -9.55 4.56 12.06
CA ARG A 54 -10.57 3.75 11.35
C ARG A 54 -10.02 2.48 10.73
N ALA A 55 -8.74 2.46 10.38
CA ALA A 55 -8.07 1.31 9.78
C ALA A 55 -6.64 1.14 10.31
N HIS A 56 -6.03 0.00 10.02
CA HIS A 56 -4.60 -0.17 10.23
C HIS A 56 -3.82 0.31 9.00
N TYR A 57 -2.99 1.33 9.18
CA TYR A 57 -2.19 1.90 8.10
C TYR A 57 -0.72 1.50 8.24
N GLU A 58 -0.06 1.24 7.11
CA GLU A 58 1.38 0.99 7.07
C GLU A 58 2.02 1.79 5.92
N LEU A 59 3.15 2.44 6.20
CA LEU A 59 4.04 2.96 5.17
C LEU A 59 5.10 1.92 4.83
N SER A 60 5.13 1.48 3.58
CA SER A 60 6.16 0.57 3.09
C SER A 60 7.16 1.33 2.22
N GLY A 61 8.46 1.07 2.39
CA GLY A 61 9.51 1.77 1.65
C GLY A 61 9.73 1.25 0.23
N ASN A 62 9.40 -0.01 -0.02
CA ASN A 62 9.55 -0.66 -1.32
C ASN A 62 8.52 -1.79 -1.49
N PHE A 63 8.53 -2.42 -2.66
CA PHE A 63 7.54 -3.42 -3.05
C PHE A 63 7.74 -4.75 -2.30
N ASP A 64 8.98 -5.16 -2.06
CA ASP A 64 9.25 -6.46 -1.45
C ASP A 64 8.87 -6.45 0.03
N ASP A 65 9.16 -5.36 0.75
CA ASP A 65 8.73 -5.19 2.14
C ASP A 65 7.21 -5.14 2.26
N LEU A 66 6.53 -4.44 1.34
CA LEU A 66 5.08 -4.41 1.29
C LEU A 66 4.50 -5.81 1.06
N VAL A 67 5.02 -6.57 0.10
CA VAL A 67 4.54 -7.92 -0.20
C VAL A 67 4.69 -8.82 1.02
N ARG A 68 5.82 -8.75 1.73
CA ARG A 68 6.02 -9.51 2.98
C ARG A 68 5.01 -9.11 4.06
N SER A 69 4.79 -7.81 4.27
CA SER A 69 3.85 -7.35 5.29
C SER A 69 2.41 -7.78 4.99
N VAL A 70 1.98 -7.60 3.73
CA VAL A 70 0.67 -8.08 3.26
C VAL A 70 0.54 -9.59 3.47
N CYS A 71 1.50 -10.39 3.00
CA CYS A 71 1.40 -11.85 3.08
C CYS A 71 1.43 -12.37 4.51
N SER A 72 2.21 -11.76 5.41
CA SER A 72 2.28 -12.15 6.82
C SER A 72 1.01 -11.83 7.62
N THR A 73 0.15 -10.96 7.09
CA THR A 73 -1.08 -10.52 7.76
C THR A 73 -2.35 -11.01 7.09
N ALA A 74 -2.25 -11.47 5.84
CA ALA A 74 -3.35 -12.01 5.06
C ALA A 74 -3.93 -13.28 5.68
N ARG A 75 -5.25 -13.42 5.60
CA ARG A 75 -6.02 -14.55 6.11
C ARG A 75 -6.93 -15.11 5.03
N SER A 76 -7.35 -16.37 5.21
CA SER A 76 -8.37 -16.96 4.36
C SER A 76 -9.66 -16.13 4.42
N GLY A 77 -10.20 -15.77 3.25
CA GLY A 77 -11.38 -14.91 3.13
C GLY A 77 -11.08 -13.43 2.92
N ASP A 78 -9.83 -12.99 3.08
CA ASP A 78 -9.45 -11.60 2.82
C ASP A 78 -9.52 -11.27 1.31
N VAL A 79 -9.92 -10.05 0.99
CA VAL A 79 -9.85 -9.48 -0.36
C VAL A 79 -8.72 -8.46 -0.39
N ILE A 80 -7.68 -8.75 -1.17
CA ILE A 80 -6.52 -7.86 -1.33
C ILE A 80 -6.67 -7.08 -2.64
N LEU A 81 -6.73 -5.75 -2.53
CA LEU A 81 -6.84 -4.84 -3.67
C LEU A 81 -5.54 -4.06 -3.85
N THR A 82 -4.91 -4.19 -5.02
CA THR A 82 -3.76 -3.35 -5.40
C THR A 82 -4.24 -2.20 -6.27
N ILE A 83 -4.16 -0.97 -5.77
CA ILE A 83 -4.73 0.22 -6.43
C ILE A 83 -3.62 1.22 -6.78
N GLY A 84 -3.65 1.71 -8.01
CA GLY A 84 -2.81 2.82 -8.47
C GLY A 84 -2.47 2.69 -9.94
N ALA A 85 -1.43 3.41 -10.37
CA ALA A 85 -0.94 3.39 -11.74
C ALA A 85 0.54 2.99 -11.78
N GLY A 86 0.99 2.48 -12.92
CA GLY A 86 2.37 2.04 -13.12
C GLY A 86 2.65 0.66 -12.50
N SER A 87 3.83 0.51 -11.89
CA SER A 87 4.37 -0.77 -11.44
C SER A 87 3.54 -1.46 -10.35
N VAL A 88 2.67 -0.73 -9.64
CA VAL A 88 1.79 -1.29 -8.60
C VAL A 88 0.88 -2.41 -9.13
N GLY A 89 0.53 -2.40 -10.42
CA GLY A 89 -0.28 -3.46 -11.04
C GLY A 89 0.42 -4.83 -11.06
N THR A 90 1.74 -4.87 -10.87
CA THR A 90 2.50 -6.13 -10.76
C THR A 90 2.43 -6.76 -9.37
N LEU A 91 2.00 -6.00 -8.35
CA LEU A 91 1.98 -6.48 -6.96
C LEU A 91 0.96 -7.59 -6.74
N GLY A 92 -0.21 -7.53 -7.38
CA GLY A 92 -1.23 -8.57 -7.21
C GLY A 92 -0.69 -9.96 -7.54
N LYS A 93 0.05 -10.07 -8.65
CA LYS A 93 0.70 -11.33 -9.04
C LYS A 93 1.77 -11.76 -8.03
N LYS A 94 2.65 -10.84 -7.62
CA LYS A 94 3.70 -11.12 -6.62
C LYS A 94 3.13 -11.60 -5.28
N ILE A 95 2.03 -11.00 -4.82
CA ILE A 95 1.33 -11.37 -3.58
C ILE A 95 0.77 -12.79 -3.71
N CYS A 96 0.06 -13.10 -4.80
CA CYS A 96 -0.46 -14.46 -5.02
C CYS A 96 0.67 -15.50 -5.04
N GLU A 97 1.74 -15.24 -5.79
CA GLU A 97 2.90 -16.16 -5.87
C GLU A 97 3.54 -16.37 -4.49
N THR A 98 3.66 -15.31 -3.69
CA THR A 98 4.27 -15.40 -2.35
C THR A 98 3.38 -16.20 -1.38
N LEU A 99 2.06 -15.95 -1.38
CA LEU A 99 1.12 -16.71 -0.56
C LEU A 99 1.10 -18.20 -0.93
N GLU A 100 1.13 -18.54 -2.22
CA GLU A 100 1.20 -19.93 -2.68
C GLU A 100 2.48 -20.65 -2.24
N LEU A 101 3.61 -19.94 -2.18
CA LEU A 101 4.86 -20.49 -1.68
C LEU A 101 4.79 -20.75 -0.18
N MET A 102 4.29 -19.79 0.60
CA MET A 102 4.13 -19.91 2.06
C MET A 102 3.22 -21.09 2.43
N SER A 103 2.08 -21.26 1.75
CA SER A 103 1.18 -22.41 2.02
C SER A 103 1.81 -23.77 1.69
N LYS A 104 2.74 -23.84 0.73
CA LYS A 104 3.47 -25.09 0.40
C LYS A 104 4.55 -25.43 1.42
N GLU A 105 5.11 -24.42 2.10
CA GLU A 105 6.08 -24.60 3.18
C GLU A 105 5.40 -25.08 4.45
N GLU A 106 4.27 -24.48 4.82
CA GLU A 106 3.46 -24.89 5.98
C GLU A 106 2.89 -26.31 5.86
N GLY A 107 2.56 -26.78 4.64
CA GLY A 107 2.05 -28.13 4.40
C GLY A 107 3.12 -29.24 4.30
N LYS A 108 4.41 -28.90 4.47
CA LYS A 108 5.53 -29.86 4.45
C LYS A 108 6.01 -30.27 5.85
N GLU A 109 5.56 -29.59 6.90
CA GLU A 109 5.78 -29.95 8.30
C GLU A 109 4.66 -30.87 8.82
#